data_AF-A6J1B0-F1
#
_entry.id   AF-A6J1B0-F1
#
_cell.length_a   1.000
_cell.length_b   1.000
_cell.length_c   1.000
_cell.angle_alpha   90.00
_cell.angle_beta   90.00
_cell.angle_gamma   90.00
#
_symmetry.space_group_name_H-M   'P 1'
#
loop_
_entity.id
_entity.type
_entity.pdbx_description
1 polymer ?
#
loop_
_entity_poly.entity_id
_entity_poly.type
_entity_poly.pdbx_seq_one_letter_code
_entity_poly.pdbx_strand_id
1 'polypeptide(L)'
;MNLTADPPHRDFKLIDQINPSIFCIHISNYKPALSFANPEVPDENNFDRLMGASGGFTLSAESGVPSTATSDDPQPTKYEYGALLQTAGESSGSFLKLPSPLTSSLCADENPAAFLVNQAFECSRRVAIEECERMEALSMAHYSSPAILRVPNSTTQVSIKIQSIMYRSLNHTLTQLEGRGILRPSLVSTGQDRLCSNVVLQVKYSLLYTASGQIQEAGLSLVLGTLISTVSLLQQKFEIHFIQVWDYSDNEQTRPAYYSS
;
A
#
# COMPACT_ATOMS: atom_id res chain seq x y z
N MET A 1 -56.97 56.04 2.44
CA MET A 1 -56.11 55.22 1.56
C MET A 1 -54.85 54.89 2.33
N ASN A 2 -54.59 53.60 2.59
CA ASN A 2 -53.35 53.15 3.21
C ASN A 2 -52.92 51.89 2.45
N LEU A 3 -51.98 52.05 1.51
CA LEU A 3 -51.43 50.98 0.68
C LEU A 3 -49.98 50.78 1.12
N THR A 4 -49.78 49.93 2.11
CA THR A 4 -48.45 49.40 2.44
C THR A 4 -48.40 48.01 1.83
N ALA A 5 -47.84 47.91 0.62
CA ALA A 5 -47.62 46.62 -0.03
C ALA A 5 -46.31 46.03 0.51
N ASP A 6 -46.40 44.81 1.05
CA ASP A 6 -45.25 44.04 1.51
C ASP A 6 -44.52 43.45 0.29
N PRO A 7 -43.23 43.77 0.04
CA PRO A 7 -42.54 43.27 -1.13
C PRO A 7 -42.25 41.76 -1.01
N PRO A 8 -42.30 41.00 -2.13
CA PRO A 8 -42.06 39.57 -2.10
C PRO A 8 -40.62 39.25 -1.68
N HIS A 9 -40.49 38.35 -0.70
CA HIS A 9 -39.21 37.81 -0.26
C HIS A 9 -38.76 36.64 -1.14
N ARG A 10 -37.44 36.53 -1.38
CA ARG A 10 -36.84 35.37 -2.05
C ARG A 10 -36.55 34.28 -1.02
N ASP A 11 -37.18 33.14 -1.16
CA ASP A 11 -36.80 31.92 -0.45
C ASP A 11 -35.65 31.23 -1.18
N PHE A 12 -34.49 31.15 -0.53
CA PHE A 12 -33.38 30.33 -1.02
C PHE A 12 -33.47 28.95 -0.37
N LYS A 13 -33.57 27.91 -1.20
CA LYS A 13 -33.39 26.52 -0.77
C LYS A 13 -32.05 26.04 -1.34
N LEU A 14 -31.03 25.91 -0.48
CA LEU A 14 -29.86 25.10 -0.82
C LEU A 14 -30.32 23.65 -0.84
N ILE A 15 -30.24 23.01 -2.00
CA ILE A 15 -30.42 21.57 -2.13
C ILE A 15 -29.04 20.99 -2.36
N ASP A 16 -28.42 20.48 -1.29
CA ASP A 16 -27.24 19.63 -1.40
C ASP A 16 -27.69 18.26 -1.91
N GLN A 17 -27.62 18.07 -3.23
CA GLN A 17 -27.65 16.74 -3.82
C GLN A 17 -26.24 16.16 -3.83
N ILE A 18 -25.82 15.64 -2.67
CA ILE A 18 -24.71 14.71 -2.57
C ILE A 18 -25.34 13.32 -2.52
N ASN A 19 -25.21 12.54 -3.61
CA ASN A 19 -25.71 11.17 -3.66
C ASN A 19 -24.99 10.33 -2.57
N PRO A 20 -25.71 9.63 -1.68
CA PRO A 20 -25.23 9.24 -0.36
C PRO A 20 -24.90 7.74 -0.30
N SER A 21 -23.67 7.38 -0.67
CA SER A 21 -23.04 6.11 -0.28
C SER A 21 -21.55 6.28 -0.54
N ILE A 22 -20.74 6.64 0.46
CA ILE A 22 -20.11 5.59 1.28
C ILE A 22 -19.80 6.05 2.73
N PHE A 23 -19.95 7.33 3.10
CA PHE A 23 -19.92 7.76 4.51
C PHE A 23 -20.78 9.01 4.75
N CYS A 24 -21.65 8.99 5.76
CA CYS A 24 -22.22 10.22 6.31
C CYS A 24 -21.19 10.86 7.26
N ILE A 25 -20.53 11.93 6.82
CA ILE A 25 -19.76 12.77 7.74
C ILE A 25 -20.75 13.73 8.41
N HIS A 26 -21.19 13.37 9.60
CA HIS A 26 -21.97 14.27 10.45
C HIS A 26 -21.02 15.15 11.26
N ILE A 27 -20.88 16.43 10.88
CA ILE A 27 -20.07 17.39 11.63
C ILE A 27 -20.92 17.91 12.80
N SER A 28 -20.67 17.39 13.99
CA SER A 28 -21.25 17.92 15.22
C SER A 28 -20.33 18.97 15.81
N ASN A 29 -20.74 20.24 15.84
CA ASN A 29 -20.02 21.31 16.55
C ASN A 29 -20.31 21.33 18.07
N TYR A 30 -20.96 20.30 18.60
CA TYR A 30 -21.22 20.17 20.02
C TYR A 30 -19.99 19.59 20.72
N LYS A 31 -19.15 20.48 21.27
CA LYS A 31 -17.88 20.15 21.96
C LYS A 31 -17.99 19.00 22.98
N PRO A 32 -19.06 18.86 23.79
CA PRO A 32 -19.22 17.73 24.70
C PRO A 32 -19.59 16.39 24.05
N ALA A 33 -20.03 16.36 22.78
CA ALA A 33 -20.23 15.11 22.03
C ALA A 33 -18.99 14.70 21.21
N LEU A 34 -17.97 15.56 21.15
CA LEU A 34 -16.68 15.27 20.52
C LEU A 34 -15.62 14.82 21.54
N SER A 35 -15.95 14.77 22.83
CA SER A 35 -15.14 14.08 23.81
C SER A 35 -15.41 12.59 23.70
N PHE A 36 -14.53 11.87 23.00
CA PHE A 36 -14.38 10.45 23.27
C PHE A 36 -14.09 10.31 24.76
N ALA A 37 -14.79 9.39 25.43
CA ALA A 37 -14.34 8.98 26.76
C ALA A 37 -12.88 8.55 26.63
N ASN A 38 -12.02 9.01 27.54
CA ASN A 38 -10.64 8.55 27.55
C ASN A 38 -10.66 7.02 27.63
N PRO A 39 -10.08 6.32 26.65
CA PRO A 39 -10.07 4.87 26.67
C PRO A 39 -9.35 4.42 27.94
N GLU A 40 -9.95 3.46 28.64
CA GLU A 40 -9.34 2.85 29.81
C GLU A 40 -8.14 2.04 29.34
N VAL A 41 -6.95 2.38 29.84
CA VAL A 41 -5.71 1.70 29.46
C VAL A 41 -5.68 0.35 30.18
N PRO A 42 -5.45 -0.77 29.46
CA PRO A 42 -5.37 -2.07 30.09
C PRO A 42 -4.25 -2.14 31.14
N ASP A 43 -4.58 -2.60 32.34
CA ASP A 43 -3.68 -2.92 33.44
C ASP A 43 -4.06 -4.27 34.06
N GLU A 44 -3.21 -4.77 34.96
CA GLU A 44 -3.38 -6.07 35.63
C GLU A 44 -4.73 -6.25 36.34
N ASN A 45 -5.41 -5.16 36.71
CA ASN A 45 -6.67 -5.21 37.45
C ASN A 45 -7.91 -5.06 36.57
N ASN A 46 -7.76 -4.49 35.36
CA ASN A 46 -8.88 -4.22 34.46
C ASN A 46 -8.85 -5.07 33.18
N PHE A 47 -7.76 -5.78 32.90
CA PHE A 47 -7.55 -6.56 31.68
C PHE A 47 -8.67 -7.58 31.42
N ASP A 48 -8.96 -8.45 32.39
CA ASP A 48 -9.96 -9.52 32.23
C ASP A 48 -11.36 -8.95 31.96
N ARG A 49 -11.69 -7.82 32.57
CA ARG A 49 -12.97 -7.13 32.37
C ARG A 49 -13.05 -6.53 30.96
N LEU A 50 -11.98 -5.87 30.52
CA LEU A 50 -11.90 -5.27 29.17
C LEU A 50 -11.93 -6.36 28.09
N MET A 51 -11.30 -7.50 28.35
CA MET A 51 -11.31 -8.67 27.45
C MET A 51 -12.68 -9.35 27.40
N GLY A 52 -13.40 -9.43 28.52
CA GLY A 52 -14.76 -9.97 28.55
C GLY A 52 -15.81 -9.08 27.88
N ALA A 53 -15.60 -7.75 27.88
CA ALA A 53 -16.52 -6.77 27.29
C ALA A 53 -16.34 -6.61 25.77
N SER A 54 -15.15 -6.92 25.25
CA SER A 54 -14.93 -7.01 23.81
C SER A 54 -15.56 -8.31 23.33
N GLY A 55 -16.72 -8.24 22.67
CA GLY A 55 -17.38 -9.39 22.08
C GLY A 55 -16.37 -10.16 21.24
N GLY A 56 -15.99 -11.34 21.74
CA GLY A 56 -14.72 -11.99 21.43
C GLY A 56 -14.34 -11.90 19.96
N PHE A 57 -13.18 -11.32 19.68
CA PHE A 57 -12.50 -11.60 18.43
C PHE A 57 -12.23 -13.10 18.44
N THR A 58 -12.97 -13.86 17.64
CA THR A 58 -12.58 -15.23 17.28
C THR A 58 -11.26 -15.12 16.53
N LEU A 59 -10.16 -15.11 17.27
CA LEU A 59 -8.86 -15.44 16.76
C LEU A 59 -8.95 -16.92 16.40
N SER A 60 -9.17 -17.21 15.12
CA SER A 60 -8.88 -18.53 14.57
C SER A 60 -7.38 -18.76 14.75
N ALA A 61 -6.99 -19.22 15.93
CA ALA A 61 -5.70 -19.83 16.14
C ALA A 61 -5.72 -21.15 15.38
N GLU A 62 -5.39 -21.11 14.09
CA GLU A 62 -4.97 -22.30 13.37
C GLU A 62 -3.67 -22.77 14.00
N SER A 63 -3.84 -23.64 15.01
CA SER A 63 -2.77 -24.41 15.61
C SER A 63 -2.14 -25.26 14.51
N GLY A 64 -0.80 -25.29 14.47
CA GLY A 64 -0.03 -25.97 13.45
C GLY A 64 -0.48 -27.42 13.21
N VAL A 65 -1.13 -27.63 12.07
CA VAL A 65 -1.34 -28.94 11.45
C VAL A 65 -0.64 -28.87 10.09
N PRO A 66 0.16 -29.87 9.68
CA PRO A 66 0.65 -29.92 8.32
C PRO A 66 -0.56 -30.09 7.39
N SER A 67 -0.90 -29.05 6.65
CA SER A 67 -2.02 -29.06 5.70
C SER A 67 -1.71 -29.94 4.50
N THR A 68 -1.85 -31.25 4.65
CA THR A 68 -2.28 -32.12 3.56
C THR A 68 -3.80 -32.28 3.66
N ALA A 69 -4.51 -31.17 3.44
CA ALA A 69 -5.93 -31.19 3.15
C ALA A 69 -6.08 -30.83 1.68
N THR A 70 -6.29 -31.83 0.84
CA THR A 70 -6.96 -31.63 -0.46
C THR A 70 -8.34 -31.07 -0.16
N SER A 71 -8.42 -29.74 -0.23
CA SER A 71 -9.66 -28.99 -0.05
C SER A 71 -10.41 -29.02 -1.37
N ASP A 72 -11.56 -29.71 -1.39
CA ASP A 72 -12.58 -29.64 -2.44
C ASP A 72 -13.44 -28.35 -2.33
N ASP A 73 -12.93 -27.33 -1.63
CA ASP A 73 -13.59 -26.04 -1.48
C ASP A 73 -13.40 -25.21 -2.77
N PRO A 74 -14.42 -24.48 -3.27
CA PRO A 74 -14.32 -23.74 -4.51
C PRO A 74 -13.12 -22.79 -4.47
N GLN A 75 -12.24 -22.92 -5.44
CA GLN A 75 -11.03 -22.12 -5.53
C GLN A 75 -11.41 -20.62 -5.45
N PRO A 76 -10.81 -19.85 -4.51
CA PRO A 76 -11.24 -18.49 -4.25
C PRO A 76 -11.15 -17.63 -5.51
N THR A 77 -12.27 -17.03 -5.89
CA THR A 77 -12.40 -16.28 -7.15
C THR A 77 -12.02 -14.80 -7.02
N LYS A 78 -11.61 -14.37 -5.81
CA LYS A 78 -11.27 -12.99 -5.45
C LYS A 78 -10.34 -12.92 -4.24
N TYR A 79 -9.62 -11.81 -4.10
CA TYR A 79 -9.03 -11.42 -2.82
C TYR A 79 -10.07 -10.72 -1.95
N GLU A 80 -10.04 -11.02 -0.67
CA GLU A 80 -10.81 -10.32 0.35
C GLU A 80 -9.93 -9.28 1.05
N TYR A 81 -10.55 -8.27 1.64
CA TYR A 81 -9.84 -7.26 2.41
C TYR A 81 -8.94 -7.93 3.47
N GLY A 82 -7.66 -7.56 3.51
CA GLY A 82 -6.71 -8.12 4.46
C GLY A 82 -6.10 -9.47 4.04
N ALA A 83 -6.59 -10.11 2.98
CA ALA A 83 -6.00 -11.35 2.48
C ALA A 83 -4.58 -11.10 1.96
N LEU A 84 -3.64 -11.99 2.30
CA LEU A 84 -2.25 -11.85 1.87
C LEU A 84 -2.13 -12.00 0.35
N LEU A 85 -1.41 -11.09 -0.30
CA LEU A 85 -1.17 -11.13 -1.74
C LEU A 85 -0.23 -12.27 -2.08
N GLN A 86 -0.71 -13.28 -2.78
CA GLN A 86 0.09 -14.45 -3.14
C GLN A 86 0.97 -14.15 -4.35
N THR A 87 2.14 -14.77 -4.38
CA THR A 87 3.08 -14.71 -5.50
C THR A 87 3.31 -16.10 -6.07
N ALA A 88 3.61 -16.16 -7.37
CA ALA A 88 4.09 -17.37 -7.99
C ALA A 88 5.51 -17.65 -7.51
N GLY A 89 5.67 -18.70 -6.70
CA GLY A 89 6.94 -19.12 -6.13
C GLY A 89 7.05 -20.64 -6.08
N GLU A 90 8.28 -21.14 -5.83
CA GLU A 90 8.57 -22.58 -5.75
C GLU A 90 7.90 -23.27 -4.56
N SER A 91 7.45 -22.51 -3.56
CA SER A 91 6.62 -23.00 -2.46
C SER A 91 5.20 -22.45 -2.56
N SER A 92 4.23 -23.36 -2.48
CA SER A 92 2.83 -23.00 -2.22
C SER A 92 2.74 -22.11 -0.97
N GLY A 93 2.13 -20.93 -1.10
CA GLY A 93 2.01 -19.97 0.01
C GLY A 93 3.10 -18.90 0.06
N SER A 94 3.81 -18.65 -1.05
CA SER A 94 4.65 -17.44 -1.16
C SER A 94 3.78 -16.19 -1.28
N PHE A 95 4.17 -15.11 -0.62
CA PHE A 95 3.44 -13.84 -0.60
C PHE A 95 4.31 -12.69 -1.11
N LEU A 96 3.67 -11.62 -1.59
CA LEU A 96 4.34 -10.34 -1.82
C LEU A 96 4.75 -9.78 -0.46
N LYS A 97 6.03 -9.44 -0.33
CA LYS A 97 6.60 -8.90 0.90
C LYS A 97 6.99 -7.46 0.71
N LEU A 98 6.77 -6.65 1.74
CA LEU A 98 7.10 -5.24 1.77
C LEU A 98 7.89 -4.95 3.05
N PRO A 99 9.19 -4.60 2.97
CA PRO A 99 9.99 -4.39 4.16
C PRO A 99 9.40 -3.37 5.11
N SER A 100 9.47 -3.65 6.42
CA SER A 100 8.89 -2.79 7.46
C SER A 100 9.73 -2.82 8.75
N PRO A 101 9.60 -1.81 9.63
CA PRO A 101 10.36 -1.75 10.88
C PRO A 101 9.97 -2.84 11.91
N LEU A 102 8.79 -3.47 11.76
CA LEU A 102 8.18 -4.39 12.73
C LEU A 102 8.37 -3.92 14.19
N THR A 103 9.22 -4.59 14.97
CA THR A 103 9.46 -4.31 16.39
C THR A 103 10.70 -3.43 16.65
N SER A 104 11.40 -2.99 15.61
CA SER A 104 12.63 -2.20 15.71
C SER A 104 12.63 -1.02 14.73
N SER A 105 13.73 -0.27 14.59
CA SER A 105 13.89 0.68 13.47
C SER A 105 14.49 0.02 12.23
N LEU A 106 14.90 -1.26 12.32
CA LEU A 106 15.55 -1.99 11.24
C LEU A 106 14.53 -2.62 10.30
N CYS A 107 14.84 -2.63 9.01
CA CYS A 107 14.00 -3.28 8.00
C CYS A 107 13.97 -4.80 8.22
N ALA A 108 12.77 -5.35 8.36
CA ALA A 108 12.47 -6.76 8.25
C ALA A 108 11.80 -7.03 6.91
N ASP A 109 12.39 -7.92 6.12
CA ASP A 109 11.99 -8.17 4.72
C ASP A 109 10.80 -9.13 4.57
N GLU A 110 10.37 -9.74 5.66
CA GLU A 110 9.36 -10.80 5.68
C GLU A 110 7.94 -10.30 5.97
N ASN A 111 7.72 -8.99 6.01
CA ASN A 111 6.41 -8.42 6.27
C ASN A 111 5.50 -8.58 5.03
N PRO A 112 4.40 -9.34 5.11
CA PRO A 112 3.56 -9.61 3.96
C PRO A 112 2.62 -8.44 3.63
N ALA A 113 2.39 -8.24 2.34
CA ALA A 113 1.42 -7.28 1.85
C ALA A 113 0.01 -7.88 1.82
N ALA A 114 -0.98 -7.13 2.30
CA ALA A 114 -2.37 -7.55 2.36
C ALA A 114 -3.25 -6.74 1.40
N PHE A 115 -4.20 -7.40 0.75
CA PHE A 115 -5.10 -6.79 -0.23
C PHE A 115 -5.95 -5.69 0.41
N LEU A 116 -6.00 -4.52 -0.26
CA LEU A 116 -6.69 -3.30 0.19
C LEU A 116 -6.19 -2.73 1.52
N VAL A 117 -5.04 -3.19 2.01
CA VAL A 117 -4.35 -2.57 3.14
C VAL A 117 -3.25 -1.69 2.58
N ASN A 118 -3.52 -0.40 2.41
CA ASN A 118 -2.49 0.56 2.04
C ASN A 118 -1.45 0.63 3.17
N GLN A 119 -0.17 0.47 2.83
CA GLN A 119 0.92 0.50 3.80
C GLN A 119 1.99 1.48 3.34
N ALA A 120 2.60 2.17 4.31
CA ALA A 120 3.73 3.05 4.11
C ALA A 120 4.68 2.89 5.29
N PHE A 121 5.90 2.43 5.01
CA PHE A 121 6.91 2.14 6.02
C PHE A 121 8.20 2.89 5.72
N GLU A 122 8.88 3.27 6.79
CA GLU A 122 10.21 3.83 6.77
C GLU A 122 11.05 3.06 7.78
N CYS A 123 12.14 2.46 7.32
CA CYS A 123 13.02 1.64 8.14
C CYS A 123 14.47 1.82 7.71
N SER A 124 15.39 1.37 8.55
CA SER A 124 16.82 1.47 8.30
C SER A 124 17.46 0.10 8.08
N ARG A 125 18.44 0.00 7.19
CA ARG A 125 19.18 -1.23 6.93
C ARG A 125 20.66 -1.01 7.18
N ARG A 126 21.29 -1.96 7.86
CA ARG A 126 22.76 -2.00 7.95
C ARG A 126 23.31 -2.48 6.62
N VAL A 127 24.22 -1.70 6.04
CA VAL A 127 24.83 -2.01 4.74
C VAL A 127 26.34 -2.01 4.90
N ALA A 128 26.97 -3.13 4.56
CA ALA A 128 28.39 -3.18 4.26
C ALA A 128 28.57 -2.82 2.79
N ILE A 129 29.31 -1.74 2.50
CA ILE A 129 29.42 -1.23 1.13
C ILE A 129 30.07 -2.24 0.17
N GLU A 130 30.91 -3.13 0.70
CA GLU A 130 31.56 -4.26 0.05
C GLU A 130 30.55 -5.30 -0.46
N GLU A 131 29.42 -5.44 0.23
CA GLU A 131 28.37 -6.40 -0.09
C GLU A 131 27.27 -5.80 -0.96
N CYS A 132 27.36 -4.51 -1.29
CA CYS A 132 26.28 -3.76 -1.92
C CYS A 132 25.73 -4.42 -3.20
N GLU A 133 26.61 -4.99 -4.03
CA GLU A 133 26.22 -5.67 -5.29
C GLU A 133 25.49 -7.01 -5.05
N ARG A 134 25.65 -7.61 -3.87
CA ARG A 134 25.05 -8.90 -3.49
C ARG A 134 23.78 -8.74 -2.66
N MET A 135 23.57 -7.59 -2.03
CA MET A 135 22.38 -7.35 -1.22
C MET A 135 21.14 -7.15 -2.10
N GLU A 136 20.27 -8.16 -2.15
CA GLU A 136 19.06 -8.12 -2.98
C GLU A 136 18.15 -6.94 -2.65
N ALA A 137 18.01 -6.60 -1.36
CA ALA A 137 17.17 -5.49 -0.92
C ALA A 137 17.64 -4.10 -1.40
N LEU A 138 18.85 -4.00 -1.95
CA LEU A 138 19.37 -2.79 -2.60
C LEU A 138 19.13 -2.78 -4.12
N SER A 139 18.75 -3.93 -4.69
CA SER A 139 18.52 -4.11 -6.13
C SER A 139 17.06 -3.89 -6.48
N MET A 140 16.80 -3.14 -7.57
CA MET A 140 15.44 -3.00 -8.08
C MET A 140 14.85 -4.31 -8.58
N ALA A 141 15.69 -5.26 -9.00
CA ALA A 141 15.25 -6.55 -9.51
C ALA A 141 14.45 -7.30 -8.43
N HIS A 142 14.92 -7.29 -7.19
CA HIS A 142 14.27 -7.93 -6.05
C HIS A 142 12.80 -7.51 -5.89
N TYR A 143 12.50 -6.24 -6.13
CA TYR A 143 11.15 -5.68 -6.00
C TYR A 143 10.28 -5.85 -7.26
N SER A 144 10.88 -6.01 -8.44
CA SER A 144 10.16 -6.18 -9.71
C SER A 144 9.95 -7.64 -10.13
N SER A 145 10.77 -8.56 -9.61
CA SER A 145 10.78 -9.97 -10.02
C SER A 145 9.55 -10.78 -9.61
N PRO A 146 8.91 -10.57 -8.44
CA PRO A 146 7.74 -11.35 -8.06
C PRO A 146 6.59 -11.20 -9.07
N ALA A 147 5.88 -12.29 -9.33
CA ALA A 147 4.64 -12.28 -10.08
C ALA A 147 3.47 -12.53 -9.12
N ILE A 148 2.52 -11.60 -9.05
CA ILE A 148 1.39 -11.67 -8.11
C ILE A 148 0.30 -12.54 -8.72
N LEU A 149 -0.31 -13.44 -7.96
CA LEU A 149 -1.45 -14.21 -8.45
C LEU A 149 -2.67 -13.29 -8.59
N ARG A 150 -3.37 -13.38 -9.73
CA ARG A 150 -4.55 -12.54 -10.05
C ARG A 150 -5.66 -12.66 -9.00
N VAL A 151 -5.87 -13.87 -8.51
CA VAL A 151 -6.74 -14.25 -7.40
C VAL A 151 -6.03 -15.33 -6.59
N PRO A 152 -6.40 -15.59 -5.33
CA PRO A 152 -5.70 -16.57 -4.51
C PRO A 152 -5.74 -17.98 -5.16
N ASN A 153 -4.65 -18.72 -5.02
CA ASN A 153 -4.43 -20.07 -5.52
C ASN A 153 -4.60 -20.24 -7.04
N SER A 154 -4.61 -19.15 -7.81
CA SER A 154 -4.75 -19.17 -9.27
C SER A 154 -3.43 -19.50 -9.99
N THR A 155 -3.52 -20.06 -11.20
CA THR A 155 -2.38 -20.18 -12.12
C THR A 155 -2.11 -18.88 -12.90
N THR A 156 -3.06 -17.94 -12.90
CA THR A 156 -2.95 -16.68 -13.63
C THR A 156 -2.19 -15.65 -12.81
N GLN A 157 -1.15 -15.09 -13.41
CA GLN A 157 -0.19 -14.21 -12.74
C GLN A 157 -0.20 -12.81 -13.36
N VAL A 158 0.19 -11.83 -12.56
CA VAL A 158 0.35 -10.43 -12.91
C VAL A 158 1.78 -10.03 -12.61
N SER A 159 2.58 -9.84 -13.65
CA SER A 159 3.96 -9.37 -13.51
C SER A 159 3.99 -7.91 -13.07
N ILE A 160 4.93 -7.58 -12.18
CA ILE A 160 5.15 -6.22 -11.70
C ILE A 160 5.92 -5.43 -12.76
N LYS A 161 5.34 -4.32 -13.23
CA LYS A 161 5.92 -3.47 -14.28
C LYS A 161 6.52 -2.22 -13.69
N ILE A 162 7.77 -1.92 -14.06
CA ILE A 162 8.41 -0.65 -13.70
C ILE A 162 7.73 0.48 -14.48
N GLN A 163 7.11 1.39 -13.73
CA GLN A 163 6.43 2.57 -14.26
C GLN A 163 7.37 3.79 -14.31
N SER A 164 8.15 3.99 -13.24
CA SER A 164 9.07 5.12 -13.15
C SER A 164 10.31 4.78 -12.30
N ILE A 165 11.44 5.39 -12.66
CA ILE A 165 12.68 5.32 -11.89
C ILE A 165 13.20 6.74 -11.72
N MET A 166 13.24 7.21 -10.47
CA MET A 166 13.92 8.44 -10.11
C MET A 166 15.32 8.11 -9.59
N TYR A 167 16.30 8.95 -9.88
CA TYR A 167 17.62 8.89 -9.29
C TYR A 167 17.82 10.07 -8.34
N ARG A 168 18.24 9.79 -7.11
CA ARG A 168 18.57 10.79 -6.10
C ARG A 168 20.08 10.94 -5.99
N SER A 169 20.58 12.12 -6.32
CA SER A 169 21.98 12.46 -6.12
C SER A 169 22.33 12.55 -4.62
N LEU A 170 23.62 12.55 -4.30
CA LEU A 170 24.10 12.80 -2.93
C LEU A 170 23.67 14.18 -2.39
N ASN A 171 23.41 15.14 -3.27
CA ASN A 171 22.85 16.46 -2.94
C ASN A 171 21.31 16.48 -2.92
N HIS A 172 20.68 15.31 -2.87
CA HIS A 172 19.22 15.11 -2.84
C HIS A 172 18.45 15.59 -4.08
N THR A 173 19.12 15.95 -5.16
CA THR A 173 18.48 16.27 -6.45
C THR A 173 17.84 15.01 -7.02
N LEU A 174 16.57 15.09 -7.43
CA LEU A 174 15.86 14.00 -8.10
C LEU A 174 15.87 14.20 -9.61
N THR A 175 16.19 13.14 -10.35
CA THR A 175 16.19 13.13 -11.82
C THR A 175 15.45 11.90 -12.31
N GLN A 176 14.50 12.09 -13.23
CA GLN A 176 13.82 10.97 -13.88
C GLN A 176 14.77 10.28 -14.87
N LEU A 177 14.86 8.96 -14.81
CA LEU A 177 15.58 8.16 -15.79
C LEU A 177 14.63 7.76 -16.92
N GLU A 178 15.04 8.03 -18.17
CA GLU A 178 14.26 7.72 -19.38
C GLU A 178 14.14 6.20 -19.63
N GLY A 179 15.12 5.43 -19.17
CA GLY A 179 15.14 3.97 -19.29
C GLY A 179 14.33 3.28 -18.20
N ARG A 180 13.52 2.28 -18.58
CA ARG A 180 12.85 1.35 -17.65
C ARG A 180 13.62 0.04 -17.43
N GLY A 181 14.87 -0.01 -17.90
CA GLY A 181 15.75 -1.17 -17.75
C GLY A 181 16.13 -1.42 -16.30
N ILE A 182 16.43 -2.67 -15.97
CA ILE A 182 16.92 -3.04 -14.64
C ILE A 182 18.37 -2.56 -14.47
N LEU A 183 18.55 -1.55 -13.64
CA LEU A 183 19.84 -1.09 -13.14
C LEU A 183 20.24 -1.92 -11.92
N ARG A 184 21.43 -2.51 -11.96
CA ARG A 184 21.96 -3.28 -10.83
C ARG A 184 22.80 -2.37 -9.93
N PRO A 185 22.79 -2.59 -8.60
CA PRO A 185 23.75 -1.97 -7.71
C PRO A 185 25.17 -2.20 -8.25
N SER A 186 25.97 -1.14 -8.29
CA SER A 186 27.34 -1.19 -8.82
C SER A 186 28.29 -0.48 -7.89
N LEU A 187 29.29 -1.21 -7.43
CA LEU A 187 30.33 -0.72 -6.55
C LEU A 187 31.50 -0.19 -7.37
N VAL A 188 31.82 1.08 -7.17
CA VAL A 188 32.95 1.76 -7.80
C VAL A 188 33.88 2.27 -6.71
N SER A 189 35.18 2.04 -6.89
CA SER A 189 36.21 2.59 -6.02
C SER A 189 36.81 3.84 -6.65
N THR A 190 36.72 4.98 -5.96
CA THR A 190 37.28 6.26 -6.39
C THR A 190 38.32 6.72 -5.37
N GLY A 191 39.58 6.35 -5.57
CA GLY A 191 40.66 6.62 -4.61
C GLY A 191 40.48 5.78 -3.34
N GLN A 192 40.37 6.43 -2.18
CA GLN A 192 40.07 5.75 -0.91
C GLN A 192 38.57 5.60 -0.65
N ASP A 193 37.72 6.30 -1.39
CA ASP A 193 36.29 6.24 -1.22
C ASP A 193 35.69 5.11 -2.05
N ARG A 194 34.70 4.43 -1.46
CA ARG A 194 33.87 3.45 -2.14
C ARG A 194 32.48 4.04 -2.30
N LEU A 195 31.94 3.89 -3.50
CA LEU A 195 30.63 4.41 -3.89
C LEU A 195 29.82 3.25 -4.47
N CYS A 196 28.63 3.01 -3.94
CA CYS A 196 27.71 2.05 -4.54
C CYS A 196 26.51 2.79 -5.13
N SER A 197 26.39 2.77 -6.45
CA SER A 197 25.31 3.45 -7.19
C SER A 197 24.18 2.48 -7.53
N ASN A 198 23.04 3.03 -7.96
CA ASN A 198 21.80 2.30 -8.30
C ASN A 198 21.20 1.54 -7.11
N VAL A 199 21.39 2.06 -5.89
CA VAL A 199 20.85 1.47 -4.66
C VAL A 199 19.40 1.93 -4.48
N VAL A 200 18.48 0.99 -4.21
CA VAL A 200 17.08 1.29 -3.91
C VAL A 200 16.97 2.05 -2.59
N LEU A 201 16.44 3.28 -2.66
CA LEU A 201 16.11 4.12 -1.51
C LEU A 201 14.61 4.08 -1.22
N GLN A 202 13.78 4.00 -2.26
CA GLN A 202 12.33 3.95 -2.09
C GLN A 202 11.69 3.00 -3.10
N VAL A 203 10.64 2.31 -2.65
CA VAL A 203 9.83 1.39 -3.44
C VAL A 203 8.37 1.76 -3.26
N LYS A 204 7.64 1.93 -4.36
CA LYS A 204 6.20 2.17 -4.34
C LYS A 204 5.48 1.24 -5.30
N TYR A 205 4.67 0.34 -4.76
CA TYR A 205 3.77 -0.50 -5.52
C TYR A 205 2.41 0.17 -5.75
N SER A 206 1.87 0.04 -6.96
CA SER A 206 0.53 0.49 -7.35
C SER A 206 -0.23 -0.70 -7.94
N LEU A 207 -1.20 -1.26 -7.21
CA LEU A 207 -1.95 -2.42 -7.67
C LEU A 207 -3.32 -1.99 -8.16
N LEU A 208 -3.61 -2.29 -9.43
CA LEU A 208 -4.90 -2.05 -10.04
C LEU A 208 -5.77 -3.29 -9.86
N TYR A 209 -7.00 -3.12 -9.40
CA TYR A 209 -7.91 -4.24 -9.13
C TYR A 209 -9.34 -3.97 -9.62
N THR A 210 -10.11 -5.03 -9.86
CA THR A 210 -11.51 -4.95 -10.29
C THR A 210 -12.48 -4.83 -9.12
N ALA A 211 -13.72 -4.42 -9.39
CA ALA A 211 -14.80 -4.48 -8.40
C ALA A 211 -15.03 -5.89 -7.82
N SER A 212 -14.68 -6.94 -8.56
CA SER A 212 -14.75 -8.32 -8.11
C SER A 212 -13.56 -8.76 -7.23
N GLY A 213 -12.58 -7.90 -6.97
CA GLY A 213 -11.43 -8.21 -6.10
C GLY A 213 -10.32 -8.99 -6.79
N GLN A 214 -10.16 -8.82 -8.10
CA GLN A 214 -9.06 -9.43 -8.88
C GLN A 214 -7.98 -8.40 -9.17
N ILE A 215 -6.70 -8.79 -9.04
CA ILE A 215 -5.58 -7.94 -9.44
C ILE A 215 -5.45 -7.96 -10.97
N GLN A 216 -5.50 -6.78 -11.60
CA GLN A 216 -5.38 -6.62 -13.05
C GLN A 216 -3.95 -6.25 -13.45
N GLU A 217 -3.38 -5.26 -12.76
CA GLU A 217 -2.04 -4.76 -13.04
C GLU A 217 -1.28 -4.47 -11.75
N ALA A 218 0.03 -4.59 -11.81
CA ALA A 218 0.93 -4.22 -10.73
C ALA A 218 2.03 -3.30 -11.28
N GLY A 219 2.05 -2.07 -10.79
CA GLY A 219 3.02 -1.04 -11.09
C GLY A 219 4.07 -0.90 -9.99
N LEU A 220 5.29 -0.55 -10.39
CA LEU A 220 6.40 -0.27 -9.49
C LEU A 220 7.05 1.06 -9.84
N SER A 221 7.14 1.95 -8.86
CA SER A 221 7.91 3.19 -8.94
C SER A 221 9.05 3.15 -7.93
N LEU A 222 10.24 3.55 -8.35
CA LEU A 222 11.47 3.41 -7.57
C LEU A 222 12.20 4.74 -7.45
N VAL A 223 12.86 4.94 -6.30
CA VAL A 223 13.91 5.96 -6.16
C VAL A 223 15.22 5.23 -5.89
N LEU A 224 16.19 5.43 -6.77
CA LEU A 224 17.55 4.93 -6.63
C LEU A 224 18.48 6.03 -6.10
N GLY A 225 19.66 5.67 -5.63
CA GLY A 225 20.70 6.63 -5.28
C GLY A 225 22.09 6.00 -5.13
N THR A 226 22.97 6.73 -4.46
CA THR A 226 24.35 6.33 -4.18
C THR A 226 24.59 6.22 -2.68
N LEU A 227 25.21 5.12 -2.25
CA LEU A 227 25.81 4.96 -0.94
C LEU A 227 27.29 5.29 -1.01
N ILE A 228 27.80 5.95 0.02
CA ILE A 228 29.24 6.23 0.20
C ILE A 228 29.76 5.45 1.41
N SER A 229 31.06 5.16 1.47
CA SER A 229 31.70 4.33 2.50
C SER A 229 31.43 4.74 3.95
N THR A 230 31.11 6.02 4.21
CA THR A 230 30.80 6.52 5.56
C THR A 230 29.38 6.18 6.02
N VAL A 231 28.49 5.75 5.10
CA VAL A 231 27.10 5.41 5.40
C VAL A 231 27.01 3.91 5.69
N SER A 232 26.79 3.58 6.96
CA SER A 232 26.59 2.19 7.43
C SER A 232 25.12 1.85 7.68
N LEU A 233 24.26 2.86 7.80
CA LEU A 233 22.83 2.72 8.06
C LEU A 233 22.04 3.47 6.99
N LEU A 234 21.44 2.72 6.06
CA LEU A 234 20.64 3.26 4.97
C LEU A 234 19.17 3.33 5.37
N GLN A 235 18.56 4.50 5.30
CA GLN A 235 17.11 4.65 5.44
C GLN A 235 16.41 4.37 4.11
N GLN A 236 15.41 3.49 4.13
CA GLN A 236 14.61 3.12 2.97
C GLN A 236 13.12 3.36 3.25
N LYS A 237 12.35 3.65 2.20
CA LYS A 237 10.89 3.83 2.27
C LYS A 237 10.16 2.85 1.37
N PHE A 238 9.06 2.28 1.86
CA PHE A 238 8.30 1.25 1.17
C PHE A 238 6.82 1.58 1.25
N GLU A 239 6.15 1.58 0.10
CA GLU A 239 4.73 1.89 0.00
C GLU A 239 4.01 0.90 -0.91
N ILE A 240 2.77 0.58 -0.57
CA ILE A 240 1.83 -0.12 -1.45
C ILE A 240 0.48 0.56 -1.38
N HIS A 241 -0.14 0.75 -2.55
CA HIS A 241 -1.48 1.28 -2.66
C HIS A 241 -2.30 0.52 -3.70
N PHE A 242 -3.61 0.52 -3.51
CA PHE A 242 -4.57 -0.15 -4.36
C PHE A 242 -5.48 0.86 -5.06
N ILE A 243 -5.71 0.65 -6.36
CA ILE A 243 -6.54 1.51 -7.21
C ILE A 243 -7.59 0.65 -7.89
N GLN A 244 -8.87 0.95 -7.69
CA GLN A 244 -9.94 0.24 -8.37
C GLN A 244 -10.04 0.72 -9.82
N VAL A 245 -10.07 -0.21 -10.76
CA VAL A 245 -10.36 0.06 -12.18
C VAL A 245 -11.86 -0.03 -12.38
N TRP A 246 -12.41 0.98 -13.05
CA TRP A 246 -13.79 0.97 -13.53
C TRP A 246 -13.81 0.41 -14.94
N ASP A 247 -14.51 -0.70 -15.16
CA ASP A 247 -14.81 -1.15 -16.51
C ASP A 247 -15.84 -0.21 -17.13
N TYR A 248 -15.40 0.59 -18.10
CA TYR A 248 -16.27 1.50 -18.85
C TYR A 248 -17.24 0.77 -19.81
N SER A 249 -17.26 -0.56 -19.80
CA SER A 249 -18.11 -1.37 -20.68
C SER A 249 -19.57 -1.49 -20.23
N ASP A 250 -19.95 -0.95 -19.07
CA ASP A 250 -21.32 -1.08 -18.53
C ASP A 250 -22.17 0.19 -18.57
N ASN A 251 -21.78 1.25 -19.30
CA ASN A 251 -22.66 2.43 -19.44
C ASN A 251 -22.50 3.16 -20.78
N GLU A 252 -23.12 2.61 -21.83
CA GLU A 252 -23.46 3.39 -23.03
C GLU A 252 -24.66 4.35 -22.77
N GLN A 253 -25.19 4.41 -21.54
CA GLN A 253 -26.36 5.22 -21.17
C GLN A 253 -26.07 6.42 -20.24
N THR A 254 -24.80 6.74 -19.95
CA THR A 254 -24.44 7.96 -19.20
C THR A 254 -23.23 8.66 -19.80
N ARG A 255 -23.38 9.20 -21.01
CA ARG A 255 -22.52 10.30 -21.47
C ARG A 255 -23.04 11.62 -20.87
N PRO A 256 -22.27 12.35 -20.06
CA PRO A 256 -22.54 13.76 -19.86
C PRO A 256 -22.34 14.46 -21.20
N ALA A 257 -23.41 15.06 -21.73
CA ALA A 257 -23.32 15.96 -22.86
C ALA A 257 -22.44 17.15 -22.45
N TYR A 258 -21.25 17.25 -23.04
CA TYR A 258 -20.49 18.49 -23.02
C TYR A 258 -21.29 19.52 -23.81
N TYR A 259 -22.05 20.36 -23.12
CA TYR A 259 -22.48 21.64 -23.67
C TYR A 259 -21.29 22.59 -23.64
N SER A 260 -20.73 22.85 -24.82
CA SER A 260 -19.87 23.98 -25.07
C SER A 260 -20.67 25.28 -24.88
N SER A 261 -20.15 26.20 -24.08
CA SER A 261 -20.45 27.64 -24.16
C SER A 261 -19.18 28.36 -24.58
#